data_AF-A0A916VKQ3-F1
#
_entry.id   AF-A0A916VKQ3-F1
#
_cell.length_a   1.000
_cell.length_b   1.000
_cell.length_c   1.000
_cell.angle_alpha   90.00
_cell.angle_beta   90.00
_cell.angle_gamma   90.00
#
_symmetry.space_group_name_H-M   'P 1'
#
loop_
_entity.id
_entity.type
_entity.pdbx_description
1 polymer ?
#
loop_
_entity_poly.entity_id
_entity_poly.type
_entity_poly.pdbx_seq_one_letter_code
_entity_poly.pdbx_strand_id
1 'polypeptide(L)'
;MLRRVYQQMLECPENLVLDLTKVLGIDHGLNNWLTCVSNSETSFIIDGKHLKLVNQWYNKQVARMKEGKPQGFWSRTLAHVTEKRNRQVRDAVNKAARIVINHSLVNGIGTIVFGWNQGQKNESFQLSVISYQLSVPLPEVK
;
A
#
# COMPACT_ATOMS: atom_id res chain seq x y z
N MET A 1 -17.71 -0.50 5.88
CA MET A 1 -16.68 -0.56 4.82
C MET A 1 -15.73 -1.76 5.02
N LEU A 2 -15.24 -2.02 6.24
CA LEU A 2 -14.44 -3.23 6.59
C LEU A 2 -15.13 -4.57 6.20
N ARG A 3 -16.45 -4.68 6.39
CA ARG A 3 -17.24 -5.86 6.01
C ARG A 3 -17.16 -6.23 4.52
N ARG A 4 -16.95 -5.26 3.62
CA ARG A 4 -16.97 -5.51 2.17
C ARG A 4 -15.63 -6.05 1.66
N VAL A 5 -14.53 -5.69 2.31
CA VAL A 5 -13.19 -6.22 2.01
C VAL A 5 -13.06 -7.66 2.49
N TYR A 6 -13.64 -7.97 3.67
CA TYR A 6 -13.64 -9.33 4.22
C TYR A 6 -14.44 -10.32 3.37
N GLN A 7 -15.57 -9.88 2.80
CA GLN A 7 -16.39 -10.70 1.91
C GLN A 7 -15.70 -11.01 0.58
N GLN A 8 -14.88 -10.10 0.07
CA GLN A 8 -14.15 -10.32 -1.18
C GLN A 8 -12.88 -11.18 -1.01
N MET A 9 -12.46 -11.45 0.23
CA MET A 9 -11.46 -12.48 0.55
C MET A 9 -12.06 -13.90 0.63
N LEU A 10 -13.39 -14.04 0.71
CA LEU A 10 -14.07 -15.32 0.92
C LEU A 10 -14.43 -16.07 -0.37
N GLU A 11 -14.22 -15.48 -1.54
CA GLU A 11 -14.27 -16.21 -2.82
C GLU A 11 -12.87 -16.77 -3.15
N CYS A 12 -12.32 -17.60 -2.25
CA CYS A 12 -11.18 -18.44 -2.61
C CYS A 12 -11.74 -19.66 -3.37
N PRO A 13 -11.22 -20.00 -4.56
CA PRO A 13 -11.60 -21.24 -5.22
C PRO A 13 -11.28 -22.41 -4.27
N GLU A 14 -12.28 -23.24 -3.99
CA GLU A 14 -12.10 -24.47 -3.21
C GLU A 14 -11.00 -25.32 -3.88
N ASN A 15 -9.90 -25.56 -3.15
CA ASN A 15 -8.66 -26.26 -3.56
C ASN A 15 -7.53 -25.44 -4.19
N LEU A 16 -7.30 -24.19 -3.78
CA LEU A 16 -6.03 -23.53 -4.10
C LEU A 16 -4.90 -23.99 -3.15
N VAL A 17 -4.08 -24.92 -3.61
CA VAL A 17 -2.86 -25.33 -2.90
C VAL A 17 -1.75 -24.34 -3.23
N LEU A 18 -1.33 -23.54 -2.26
CA LEU A 18 -0.19 -22.63 -2.39
C LEU A 18 1.10 -23.32 -1.95
N ASP A 19 2.19 -23.04 -2.67
CA ASP A 19 3.50 -23.59 -2.37
C ASP A 19 4.31 -22.59 -1.53
N LEU A 20 4.59 -22.95 -0.27
CA LEU A 20 5.36 -22.11 0.66
C LEU A 20 6.81 -21.91 0.22
N THR A 21 7.34 -22.77 -0.64
CA THR A 21 8.70 -22.62 -1.21
C THR A 21 8.74 -21.57 -2.33
N LYS A 22 7.58 -21.25 -2.92
CA LYS A 22 7.45 -20.13 -3.86
C LYS A 22 7.28 -18.83 -3.09
N VAL A 23 8.21 -17.92 -3.32
CA VAL A 23 8.33 -16.66 -2.58
C VAL A 23 8.19 -15.49 -3.54
N LEU A 24 7.37 -14.50 -3.17
CA LEU A 24 7.34 -13.17 -3.79
C LEU A 24 8.02 -12.16 -2.87
N GLY A 25 9.20 -11.68 -3.27
CA GLY A 25 9.86 -10.55 -2.65
C GLY A 25 9.28 -9.24 -3.17
N ILE A 26 8.99 -8.30 -2.26
CA ILE A 26 8.44 -6.98 -2.58
C ILE A 26 9.39 -5.91 -2.02
N ASP A 27 9.98 -5.12 -2.89
CA ASP A 27 10.72 -3.92 -2.52
C ASP A 27 9.87 -2.67 -2.78
N HIS A 28 9.79 -1.76 -1.80
CA HIS A 28 8.93 -0.59 -1.90
C HIS A 28 9.75 0.69 -2.13
N GLY A 29 9.37 1.42 -3.18
CA GLY A 29 10.07 2.62 -3.64
C GLY A 29 9.14 3.80 -3.89
N LEU A 30 9.71 4.86 -4.50
CA LEU A 30 8.97 6.08 -4.81
C LEU A 30 8.38 6.08 -6.22
N ASN A 31 9.22 5.86 -7.24
CA ASN A 31 8.79 5.84 -8.64
C ASN A 31 8.25 4.46 -9.01
N ASN A 32 8.96 3.41 -8.62
CA ASN A 32 8.46 2.04 -8.64
C ASN A 32 7.91 1.79 -7.24
N TRP A 33 6.61 1.99 -7.06
CA TRP A 33 6.01 1.93 -5.73
C TRP A 33 6.20 0.57 -5.09
N LEU A 34 5.94 -0.49 -5.85
CA LEU A 34 6.31 -1.86 -5.49
C LEU A 34 7.06 -2.48 -6.65
N THR A 35 8.22 -3.06 -6.37
CA THR A 35 8.95 -3.94 -7.26
C THR A 35 8.82 -5.34 -6.70
N CYS A 36 8.12 -6.21 -7.42
CA CYS A 36 7.80 -7.55 -6.98
C CYS A 36 8.58 -8.55 -7.82
N VAL A 37 9.36 -9.42 -7.18
CA VAL A 37 10.18 -10.44 -7.84
C VAL A 37 9.96 -11.76 -7.14
N SER A 38 9.64 -12.80 -7.90
CA SER A 38 9.49 -14.15 -7.36
C SER A 38 10.73 -15.01 -7.63
N ASN A 39 10.90 -16.05 -6.82
CA ASN A 39 11.88 -17.11 -7.10
C ASN A 39 11.41 -18.12 -8.18
N SER A 40 10.23 -17.91 -8.76
CA SER A 40 9.62 -18.72 -9.82
C SER A 40 9.57 -17.94 -11.16
N GLU A 41 10.60 -17.11 -11.41
CA GLU A 41 10.82 -16.35 -12.66
C GLU A 41 9.78 -15.28 -13.04
N THR A 42 8.79 -14.99 -12.18
CA THR A 42 7.86 -13.87 -12.41
C THR A 42 8.29 -12.58 -11.70
N SER A 43 8.10 -11.43 -12.35
CA SER A 43 8.32 -10.11 -11.75
C SER A 43 7.35 -9.07 -12.32
N PHE A 44 7.03 -8.06 -11.52
CA PHE A 44 6.21 -6.93 -11.95
C PHE A 44 6.50 -5.68 -11.12
N ILE A 45 6.15 -4.52 -11.68
CA ILE A 45 6.29 -3.22 -11.02
C ILE A 45 4.92 -2.54 -10.93
N ILE A 46 4.61 -1.98 -9.77
CA ILE A 46 3.48 -1.07 -9.59
C ILE A 46 4.03 0.36 -9.60
N ASP A 47 3.58 1.18 -10.55
CA ASP A 47 4.02 2.57 -10.68
C ASP A 47 3.53 3.44 -9.52
N GLY A 48 4.43 4.25 -8.97
CA GLY A 48 4.19 5.21 -7.89
C GLY A 48 4.07 6.66 -8.36
N LYS A 49 4.36 6.96 -9.64
CA LYS A 49 4.36 8.34 -10.16
C LYS A 49 3.01 9.03 -9.96
N HIS A 50 1.90 8.31 -10.12
CA HIS A 50 0.58 8.85 -9.87
C HIS A 50 0.42 9.36 -8.41
N LEU A 51 0.79 8.53 -7.42
CA LEU A 51 0.72 8.90 -6.01
C LEU A 51 1.67 10.05 -5.67
N LYS A 52 2.85 10.07 -6.29
CA LYS A 52 3.81 11.17 -6.17
C LYS A 52 3.21 12.50 -6.66
N LEU A 53 2.53 12.50 -7.82
CA LEU A 53 1.86 13.68 -8.35
C LEU A 53 0.72 14.16 -7.45
N VAL A 54 -0.09 13.23 -6.93
CA VAL A 54 -1.15 13.55 -5.95
C VAL A 54 -0.56 14.20 -4.70
N ASN A 55 0.56 13.67 -4.19
CA ASN A 55 1.24 14.21 -3.01
C ASN A 55 1.83 15.60 -3.29
N GLN A 56 2.44 15.81 -4.45
CA GLN A 56 2.96 17.13 -4.85
C GLN A 56 1.85 18.18 -4.97
N TRP A 57 0.73 17.82 -5.60
CA TRP A 57 -0.44 18.69 -5.69
C TRP A 57 -0.98 19.03 -4.30
N TYR A 58 -1.12 18.04 -3.42
CA TYR A 58 -1.54 18.24 -2.03
C TYR A 58 -0.62 19.22 -1.30
N ASN A 59 0.71 19.01 -1.36
CA ASN A 59 1.68 19.88 -0.72
C ASN A 59 1.57 21.33 -1.24
N LYS A 60 1.40 21.53 -2.55
CA LYS A 60 1.19 22.85 -3.14
C LYS A 60 -0.10 23.53 -2.64
N GLN A 61 -1.20 22.76 -2.50
CA GLN A 61 -2.44 23.31 -1.95
C GLN A 61 -2.31 23.67 -0.47
N VAL A 62 -1.69 22.81 0.33
CA VAL A 62 -1.48 23.05 1.77
C VAL A 62 -0.61 24.28 1.99
N ALA A 63 0.49 24.43 1.24
CA ALA A 63 1.38 25.59 1.33
C ALA A 63 0.61 26.89 1.06
N ARG A 64 -0.16 26.95 -0.03
CA ARG A 64 -0.99 28.12 -0.37
C ARG A 64 -2.06 28.41 0.69
N MET A 65 -2.70 27.39 1.27
CA MET A 65 -3.75 27.59 2.27
C MET A 65 -3.22 28.02 3.64
N LYS A 66 -1.97 27.64 3.97
CA LYS A 66 -1.31 27.97 5.24
C LYS A 66 -0.44 29.22 5.16
N GLU A 67 -0.25 29.80 3.98
CA GLU A 67 0.49 31.04 3.78
C GLU A 67 -0.10 32.18 4.63
N GLY A 68 0.74 32.82 5.45
CA GLY A 68 0.32 33.89 6.35
C GLY A 68 -0.64 33.45 7.48
N LYS A 69 -0.74 32.14 7.76
CA LYS A 69 -1.59 31.60 8.84
C LYS A 69 -0.76 31.13 10.03
N PRO A 70 -1.33 31.13 11.25
CA PRO A 70 -0.63 30.63 12.42
C PRO A 70 -0.29 29.15 12.29
N GLN A 71 0.75 28.72 13.01
CA GLN A 71 1.13 27.32 13.09
C GLN A 71 -0.04 26.48 13.65
N GLY A 72 -0.38 25.40 12.94
CA GLY A 72 -1.55 24.57 13.27
C GLY A 72 -2.86 25.01 12.61
N PHE A 73 -2.86 26.02 11.74
CA PHE A 73 -4.06 26.45 11.01
C PHE A 73 -4.80 25.29 10.34
N TRP A 74 -6.11 25.24 10.57
CA TRP A 74 -7.02 24.25 10.03
C TRP A 74 -8.27 24.91 9.47
N SER A 75 -8.83 24.36 8.39
CA SER A 75 -10.05 24.85 7.74
C SER A 75 -10.85 23.72 7.13
N ARG A 76 -12.15 23.95 6.87
CA ARG A 76 -13.01 22.97 6.19
C ARG A 76 -12.47 22.61 4.80
N THR A 77 -11.92 23.59 4.08
CA THR A 77 -11.31 23.39 2.77
C THR A 77 -10.04 22.53 2.88
N LEU A 78 -9.18 22.80 3.86
CA LEU A 78 -7.98 22.00 4.12
C LEU A 78 -8.35 20.55 4.48
N ALA A 79 -9.38 20.37 5.32
CA ALA A 79 -9.90 19.05 5.66
C ALA A 79 -10.40 18.29 4.43
N HIS A 80 -11.14 18.95 3.53
CA HIS A 80 -11.63 18.35 2.29
C HIS A 80 -10.50 17.92 1.35
N VAL A 81 -9.50 18.78 1.15
CA VAL A 81 -8.31 18.47 0.33
C VAL A 81 -7.52 17.29 0.93
N THR A 82 -7.36 17.27 2.25
CA THR A 82 -6.70 16.17 2.97
C THR A 82 -7.47 14.87 2.82
N GLU A 83 -8.78 14.89 3.00
CA GLU A 83 -9.63 13.71 2.86
C GLU A 83 -9.63 13.16 1.43
N LYS A 84 -9.67 14.03 0.41
CA LYS A 84 -9.55 13.63 -0.99
C LYS A 84 -8.23 12.89 -1.24
N ARG A 85 -7.11 13.45 -0.77
CA ARG A 85 -5.80 12.79 -0.88
C ARG A 85 -5.79 11.44 -0.16
N ASN A 86 -6.34 11.37 1.05
CA ASN A 86 -6.39 10.12 1.83
C ASN A 86 -7.19 9.02 1.13
N ARG A 87 -8.31 9.38 0.48
CA ARG A 87 -9.09 8.42 -0.32
C ARG A 87 -8.31 7.88 -1.51
N GLN A 88 -7.60 8.75 -2.24
CA GLN A 88 -6.78 8.34 -3.38
C GLN A 88 -5.64 7.41 -2.97
N VAL A 89 -4.95 7.73 -1.87
CA VAL A 89 -3.88 6.86 -1.32
C VAL A 89 -4.45 5.51 -0.90
N ARG A 90 -5.58 5.49 -0.18
CA ARG A 90 -6.24 4.25 0.25
C ARG A 90 -6.66 3.37 -0.93
N ASP A 91 -7.25 3.97 -1.96
CA ASP A 91 -7.65 3.27 -3.17
C ASP A 91 -6.45 2.63 -3.88
N ALA A 92 -5.36 3.39 -4.03
CA ALA A 92 -4.13 2.87 -4.61
C ALA A 92 -3.56 1.69 -3.81
N VAL A 93 -3.56 1.76 -2.46
CA VAL A 93 -3.06 0.66 -1.60
C VAL A 93 -3.90 -0.59 -1.80
N ASN A 94 -5.22 -0.45 -1.83
CA ASN A 94 -6.13 -1.57 -2.02
C ASN A 94 -5.94 -2.22 -3.40
N LYS A 95 -5.72 -1.42 -4.45
CA LYS A 95 -5.44 -1.92 -5.80
C LYS A 95 -4.10 -2.63 -5.86
N ALA A 96 -3.05 -2.06 -5.27
CA ALA A 96 -1.74 -2.69 -5.20
C ALA A 96 -1.80 -4.04 -4.46
N ALA A 97 -2.45 -4.09 -3.30
CA ALA A 97 -2.65 -5.33 -2.56
C ALA A 97 -3.41 -6.39 -3.38
N ARG A 98 -4.45 -5.98 -4.12
CA ARG A 98 -5.19 -6.89 -5.01
C ARG A 98 -4.31 -7.44 -6.13
N ILE A 99 -3.49 -6.60 -6.75
CA ILE A 99 -2.55 -7.04 -7.80
C ILE A 99 -1.58 -8.07 -7.24
N VAL A 100 -0.99 -7.80 -6.06
CA VAL A 100 -0.07 -8.72 -5.38
C VAL A 100 -0.75 -10.04 -5.05
N ILE A 101 -1.93 -10.01 -4.42
CA ILE A 101 -2.67 -11.23 -4.04
C ILE A 101 -3.03 -12.03 -5.30
N ASN A 102 -3.62 -11.40 -6.31
CA ASN A 102 -4.00 -12.09 -7.55
C ASN A 102 -2.79 -12.72 -8.25
N HIS A 103 -1.66 -12.00 -8.28
CA HIS A 103 -0.41 -12.55 -8.81
C HIS A 103 0.04 -13.78 -8.03
N SER A 104 -0.01 -13.72 -6.70
CA SER A 104 0.35 -14.86 -5.86
C SER A 104 -0.56 -16.06 -6.06
N LEU A 105 -1.88 -15.85 -6.15
CA LEU A 105 -2.85 -16.94 -6.37
C LEU A 105 -2.65 -17.60 -7.74
N VAL A 106 -2.47 -16.80 -8.81
CA VAL A 106 -2.25 -17.31 -10.18
C VAL A 106 -0.96 -18.12 -10.29
N ASN A 107 0.10 -17.74 -9.55
CA ASN A 107 1.41 -18.39 -9.61
C ASN A 107 1.63 -19.45 -8.52
N GLY A 108 0.64 -19.70 -7.67
CA GLY A 108 0.72 -20.64 -6.55
C GLY A 108 1.75 -20.24 -5.49
N ILE A 109 1.98 -18.95 -5.29
CA ILE A 109 2.95 -18.41 -4.33
C ILE A 109 2.35 -18.45 -2.92
N GLY A 110 2.97 -19.21 -2.02
CA GLY A 110 2.55 -19.31 -0.62
C GLY A 110 3.21 -18.33 0.33
N THR A 111 4.36 -17.75 -0.05
CA THR A 111 5.13 -16.86 0.82
C THR A 111 5.32 -15.49 0.18
N ILE A 112 4.97 -14.42 0.91
CA ILE A 112 5.22 -13.03 0.48
C ILE A 112 6.16 -12.38 1.49
N VAL A 113 7.27 -11.85 1.01
CA VAL A 113 8.28 -11.16 1.82
C VAL A 113 8.29 -9.69 1.43
N PHE A 114 8.12 -8.80 2.41
CA PHE A 114 8.12 -7.35 2.19
C PHE A 114 9.42 -6.75 2.73
N GLY A 115 10.17 -6.07 1.87
CA GLY A 115 11.41 -5.38 2.23
C GLY A 115 11.15 -4.26 3.22
N TRP A 116 11.90 -4.26 4.33
CA TRP A 116 11.83 -3.23 5.36
C TRP A 116 13.16 -2.49 5.43
N ASN A 117 13.20 -1.25 4.95
CA ASN A 117 14.39 -0.42 5.08
C ASN A 117 14.30 0.45 6.34
N GLN A 118 15.15 0.17 7.32
CA GLN A 118 15.37 1.07 8.46
C GLN A 118 16.01 2.38 7.94
N GLY A 119 15.23 3.45 7.82
CA GLY A 119 15.72 4.77 7.40
C GLY A 119 14.83 5.51 6.40
N GLN A 120 13.92 4.82 5.70
CA GLN A 120 12.98 5.46 4.75
C GLN A 120 11.96 6.42 5.43
N LYS A 121 11.91 6.47 6.76
CA LYS A 121 11.08 7.43 7.53
C LYS A 121 11.62 8.86 7.52
N ASN A 122 12.87 9.08 7.12
CA ASN A 122 13.50 10.39 7.23
C ASN A 122 13.50 11.11 5.86
N GLU A 123 12.68 12.16 5.79
CA GLU A 123 12.90 13.40 5.03
C GLU A 123 12.21 13.68 3.69
N SER A 124 11.40 12.81 3.06
CA SER A 124 10.73 13.25 1.81
C SER A 124 9.37 12.69 1.42
N PHE A 125 8.73 11.83 2.21
CA PHE A 125 7.39 11.33 1.86
C PHE A 125 6.46 11.25 3.08
N GLN A 126 5.63 12.28 3.24
CA GLN A 126 4.48 12.33 4.15
C GLN A 126 3.25 11.58 3.58
N LEU A 127 3.46 10.58 2.71
CA LEU A 127 2.54 9.46 2.77
C LEU A 127 2.94 8.74 4.04
N SER A 128 2.23 9.03 5.13
CA SER A 128 2.19 8.12 6.26
C SER A 128 2.08 6.73 5.67
N VAL A 129 3.17 5.96 5.72
CA VAL A 129 3.13 4.52 5.62
C VAL A 129 2.15 4.15 6.71
N ILE A 130 0.88 3.99 6.33
CA ILE A 130 -0.05 3.24 7.15
C ILE A 130 0.55 1.85 7.01
N SER A 131 1.44 1.53 7.95
CA SER A 131 1.92 0.20 8.22
C SER A 131 0.68 -0.59 8.56
N TYR A 132 0.04 -1.17 7.54
CA TYR A 132 -0.81 -2.32 7.76
C TYR A 132 0.15 -3.45 8.04
N GLN A 133 0.54 -3.55 9.31
CA GLN A 133 1.12 -4.77 9.85
C GLN A 133 0.01 -5.81 9.74
N LEU A 134 0.08 -6.65 8.72
CA LEU A 134 -0.78 -7.81 8.60
C LEU A 134 -0.26 -8.82 9.64
N SER A 135 -0.59 -8.61 10.92
CA SER A 135 -0.42 -9.62 11.95
C SER A 135 -1.43 -10.72 11.66
N VAL A 136 -1.01 -11.73 10.91
CA VAL A 136 -1.71 -13.02 10.85
C VAL A 136 -1.45 -13.70 12.19
N PRO A 137 -2.46 -13.93 13.06
CA PRO A 137 -2.27 -14.74 14.24
C PRO A 137 -1.96 -16.17 13.80
N LEU A 138 -0.80 -16.69 14.20
CA LEU A 138 -0.51 -18.11 14.10
C LEU A 138 -1.46 -18.85 15.04
N PRO A 139 -2.13 -19.92 14.60
CA PRO A 139 -2.95 -20.73 15.50
C PRO A 139 -2.05 -21.37 16.55
N GLU A 140 -2.36 -21.14 17.83
CA GLU A 140 -1.73 -21.84 18.94
C GLU A 140 -2.08 -23.33 18.83
N VAL A 141 -1.05 -24.16 18.69
CA VAL A 141 -1.18 -25.62 18.79
C VAL A 141 -1.42 -25.94 20.27
N LYS A 142 -2.60 -26.46 20.58
CA LYS A 142 -2.88 -27.12 21.86
C LYS A 142 -2.30 -28.53 21.87
#